data_AF-A0A9W4B466-F1
#
_entry.id   AF-A0A9W4B466-F1
#
_cell.length_a   1.000
_cell.length_b   1.000
_cell.length_c   1.000
_cell.angle_alpha   90.00
_cell.angle_beta   90.00
_cell.angle_gamma   90.00
#
_symmetry.space_group_name_H-M   'P 1'
#
loop_
_entity.id
_entity.type
_entity.pdbx_description
1 polymer ?
#
loop_
_entity_poly.entity_id
_entity_poly.type
_entity_poly.pdbx_seq_one_letter_code
_entity_poly.pdbx_strand_id
1 'polypeptide(L)'
;MPEAQDAEPKDAADSIRKSIVVAAGQQSEQRFGSAARRAAILAAVICVLTLTIAGPVRTYFGQRTEMKQLKATEEQLRAQIADLEQQKVKLADPVFIAAQARERLGFVMPGEIPYQVQLPPGSAVPTMPGVEPATVNPDQPWYTALWGTIAEKPYGVAPAPAPVPPAPAAPNNAPPPGG
;
A
#
# COMPACT_ATOMS: atom_id res chain seq x y z
N MET A 1 -107.26 17.64 21.61
CA MET A 1 -106.82 18.84 20.86
C MET A 1 -106.17 19.80 21.85
N PRO A 2 -105.07 20.46 21.50
CA PRO A 2 -103.79 19.90 21.03
C PRO A 2 -102.63 20.38 21.97
N GLU A 3 -101.34 20.10 21.80
CA GLU A 3 -100.57 19.36 20.78
C GLU A 3 -99.73 18.24 21.46
N ALA A 4 -98.77 17.67 20.74
CA ALA A 4 -97.49 17.20 21.29
C ALA A 4 -96.38 18.07 20.64
N GLN A 5 -95.29 18.36 21.35
CA GLN A 5 -94.12 18.99 20.76
C GLN A 5 -92.88 18.17 21.10
N ASP A 6 -92.33 17.54 20.06
CA ASP A 6 -91.14 16.69 20.11
C ASP A 6 -89.88 17.50 20.45
N ALA A 7 -89.26 17.21 21.60
CA ALA A 7 -87.95 17.76 21.94
C ALA A 7 -86.83 17.02 21.17
N GLU A 8 -85.97 17.80 20.51
CA GLU A 8 -85.13 17.31 19.40
C GLU A 8 -84.05 16.27 19.79
N PRO A 9 -83.95 15.12 19.11
CA PRO A 9 -82.81 14.21 19.23
C PRO A 9 -81.53 14.73 18.52
N LYS A 10 -81.59 15.93 17.92
CA LYS A 10 -80.58 16.48 17.01
C LYS A 10 -79.39 17.09 17.77
N ASP A 11 -79.64 17.86 18.83
CA ASP A 11 -78.60 18.51 19.63
C ASP A 11 -77.68 17.50 20.34
N ALA A 12 -78.24 16.41 20.85
CA ALA A 12 -77.46 15.33 21.44
C ALA A 12 -76.50 14.70 20.40
N ALA A 13 -76.99 14.46 19.18
CA ALA A 13 -76.18 13.89 18.09
C ALA A 13 -75.05 14.84 17.65
N ASP A 14 -75.31 16.16 17.56
CA ASP A 14 -74.28 17.12 17.16
C ASP A 14 -73.27 17.41 18.30
N SER A 15 -73.68 17.34 19.57
CA SER A 15 -72.75 17.35 20.71
C SER A 15 -71.81 16.13 20.72
N ILE A 16 -72.35 14.93 20.45
CA ILE A 16 -71.55 13.70 20.32
C ILE A 16 -70.58 13.81 19.13
N ARG A 17 -71.02 14.26 17.95
CA ARG A 17 -70.13 14.49 16.80
C ARG A 17 -69.02 15.50 17.12
N LYS A 18 -69.36 16.61 17.76
CA LYS A 18 -68.40 17.68 18.10
C LYS A 18 -67.34 17.20 19.09
N SER A 19 -67.72 16.42 20.10
CA SER A 19 -66.77 15.84 21.05
C SER A 19 -65.83 14.81 20.42
N ILE A 20 -66.33 13.96 19.50
CA ILE A 20 -65.51 13.00 18.74
C ILE A 20 -64.47 13.71 17.86
N VAL A 21 -64.86 14.78 17.15
CA VAL A 21 -63.95 15.55 16.28
C VAL A 21 -62.86 16.27 17.09
N VAL A 22 -63.21 16.85 18.25
CA VAL A 22 -62.22 17.49 19.15
C VAL A 22 -61.25 16.46 19.76
N ALA A 23 -61.75 15.30 20.19
CA ALA A 23 -60.93 14.23 20.74
C ALA A 23 -59.95 13.64 19.70
N ALA A 24 -60.37 13.52 18.44
CA ALA A 24 -59.51 13.10 17.34
C ALA A 24 -58.34 14.09 17.10
N GLY A 25 -58.60 15.39 17.23
CA GLY A 25 -57.57 16.44 17.19
C GLY A 25 -56.53 16.25 18.30
N GLN A 26 -56.96 16.21 19.56
CA GLN A 26 -56.04 16.08 20.71
C GLN A 26 -55.24 14.77 20.72
N GLN A 27 -55.83 13.64 20.28
CA GLN A 27 -55.09 12.39 20.15
C GLN A 27 -54.00 12.44 19.08
N SER A 28 -54.18 13.25 18.02
CA SER A 28 -53.17 13.41 16.98
C SER A 28 -51.93 14.13 17.53
N GLU A 29 -52.08 15.24 18.25
CA GLU A 29 -50.96 16.03 18.80
C GLU A 29 -50.13 15.24 19.82
N GLN A 30 -50.77 14.47 20.70
CA GLN A 30 -50.06 13.59 21.65
C GLN A 30 -49.31 12.44 20.94
N ARG A 31 -49.87 11.93 19.83
CA ARG A 31 -49.18 10.95 18.97
C ARG A 31 -48.01 11.58 18.22
N PHE A 32 -48.12 12.81 17.75
CA PHE A 32 -46.99 13.52 17.13
C PHE A 32 -45.86 13.78 18.13
N GLY A 33 -46.14 14.20 19.37
CA GLY A 33 -45.09 14.38 20.38
C GLY A 33 -44.34 13.08 20.72
N SER A 34 -45.07 11.97 20.88
CA SER A 34 -44.46 10.66 21.16
C SER A 34 -43.78 10.02 19.94
N ALA A 35 -44.31 10.21 18.74
CA ALA A 35 -43.69 9.78 17.49
C ALA A 35 -42.42 10.59 17.18
N ALA A 36 -42.43 11.91 17.36
CA ALA A 36 -41.27 12.78 17.19
C ALA A 36 -40.16 12.41 18.19
N ARG A 37 -40.49 12.13 19.46
CA ARG A 37 -39.51 11.65 20.45
C ARG A 37 -38.92 10.29 20.06
N ARG A 38 -39.73 9.36 19.55
CA ARG A 38 -39.26 8.05 19.03
C ARG A 38 -38.37 8.22 17.79
N ALA A 39 -38.76 9.10 16.85
CA ALA A 39 -37.98 9.41 15.66
C ALA A 39 -36.62 10.06 16.01
N ALA A 40 -36.59 10.98 16.97
CA ALA A 40 -35.36 11.58 17.48
C ALA A 40 -34.43 10.53 18.13
N ILE A 41 -34.98 9.60 18.92
CA ILE A 41 -34.21 8.49 19.49
C ILE A 41 -33.67 7.57 18.39
N LEU A 42 -34.47 7.21 17.38
CA LEU A 42 -34.01 6.40 16.24
C LEU A 42 -32.91 7.11 15.44
N ALA A 43 -33.06 8.41 15.16
CA ALA A 43 -32.04 9.20 14.48
C ALA A 43 -30.73 9.27 15.28
N ALA A 44 -30.81 9.46 16.61
CA ALA A 44 -29.65 9.42 17.49
C ALA A 44 -28.97 8.04 17.52
N VAL A 45 -29.74 6.95 17.60
CA VAL A 45 -29.20 5.57 17.55
C VAL A 45 -28.52 5.28 16.21
N ILE A 46 -29.11 5.68 15.08
CA ILE A 46 -28.50 5.56 13.75
C ILE A 46 -27.20 6.36 13.69
N CYS A 47 -27.18 7.60 14.19
CA CYS A 47 -26.00 8.45 14.22
C CYS A 47 -24.87 7.86 15.10
N VAL A 48 -25.21 7.27 16.24
CA VAL A 48 -24.24 6.53 17.08
C VAL A 48 -23.71 5.31 16.33
N LEU A 49 -24.57 4.48 15.72
CA LEU A 49 -24.13 3.32 14.94
C LEU A 49 -23.19 3.70 13.80
N THR A 50 -23.49 4.75 13.03
CA THR A 50 -22.62 5.19 11.93
C THR A 50 -21.29 5.75 12.44
N LEU A 51 -21.28 6.51 13.55
CA LEU A 51 -20.04 7.00 14.16
C LEU A 51 -19.18 5.87 14.75
N THR A 52 -19.79 4.87 15.38
CA THR A 52 -19.10 3.67 15.89
C THR A 52 -18.45 2.86 14.76
N ILE A 53 -19.04 2.85 13.56
CA ILE A 53 -18.51 2.16 12.37
C ILE A 53 -17.50 3.03 11.59
N ALA A 54 -17.65 4.37 11.61
CA ALA A 54 -16.80 5.29 10.85
C ALA A 54 -15.31 5.23 11.25
N GLY A 55 -15.00 5.01 12.54
CA GLY A 55 -13.63 4.77 13.00
C GLY A 55 -13.00 3.51 12.40
N PRO A 56 -13.58 2.32 12.63
CA PRO A 56 -13.12 1.03 12.09
C PRO A 56 -12.92 0.98 10.57
N VAL A 57 -13.75 1.68 9.79
CA VAL A 57 -13.58 1.69 8.31
C VAL A 57 -12.22 2.28 7.91
N ARG A 58 -11.73 3.29 8.62
CA ARG A 58 -10.44 3.94 8.30
C ARG A 58 -9.23 3.07 8.62
N THR A 59 -9.30 2.19 9.63
CA THR A 59 -8.22 1.26 9.98
C THR A 59 -8.23 -0.02 9.15
N TYR A 60 -9.41 -0.49 8.72
CA TYR A 60 -9.57 -1.71 7.90
C TYR A 60 -8.88 -1.61 6.52
N PHE A 61 -8.86 -0.42 5.90
CA PHE A 61 -8.14 -0.20 4.64
C PHE A 61 -6.60 -0.14 4.79
N GLY A 62 -6.09 0.21 5.98
CA GLY A 62 -4.65 0.19 6.27
C GLY A 62 -4.09 -1.24 6.27
N GLN A 63 -4.68 -2.11 7.09
CA GLN A 63 -4.27 -3.51 7.24
C GLN A 63 -4.27 -4.30 5.91
N ARG A 64 -5.24 -4.01 5.02
CA ARG A 64 -5.31 -4.60 3.67
C ARG A 64 -4.14 -4.20 2.77
N THR A 65 -3.54 -3.03 3.02
CA THR A 65 -2.39 -2.52 2.25
C THR A 65 -1.08 -3.10 2.80
N GLU A 66 -0.93 -3.14 4.12
CA GLU A 66 0.21 -3.78 4.81
C GLU A 66 0.35 -5.25 4.41
N MET A 67 -0.72 -6.05 4.47
CA MET A 67 -0.69 -7.46 4.05
C MET A 67 -0.32 -7.66 2.56
N LYS A 68 -0.64 -6.69 1.68
CA LYS A 68 -0.23 -6.74 0.27
C LYS A 68 1.24 -6.39 0.10
N GLN A 69 1.72 -5.36 0.82
CA GLN A 69 3.12 -4.96 0.81
C GLN A 69 4.02 -6.08 1.34
N LEU A 70 3.70 -6.67 2.50
CA LEU A 70 4.48 -7.77 3.07
C LEU A 70 4.60 -8.97 2.12
N LYS A 71 3.51 -9.37 1.44
CA LYS A 71 3.54 -10.46 0.45
C LYS A 71 4.36 -10.11 -0.78
N ALA A 72 4.21 -8.90 -1.32
CA ALA A 72 5.01 -8.45 -2.47
C ALA A 72 6.51 -8.40 -2.12
N THR A 73 6.86 -7.93 -0.91
CA THR A 73 8.24 -7.95 -0.41
C THR A 73 8.75 -9.39 -0.21
N GLU A 74 7.94 -10.30 0.32
CA GLU A 74 8.31 -11.72 0.47
C GLU A 74 8.61 -12.37 -0.90
N GLU A 75 7.72 -12.20 -1.88
CA GLU A 75 7.91 -12.70 -3.24
C GLU A 75 9.17 -12.11 -3.90
N GLN A 76 9.40 -10.80 -3.75
CA GLN A 76 10.59 -10.11 -4.26
C GLN A 76 11.88 -10.62 -3.59
N LEU A 77 11.88 -10.89 -2.28
CA LEU A 77 13.04 -11.42 -1.56
C LEU A 77 13.32 -12.88 -1.97
N ARG A 78 12.29 -13.72 -2.11
CA ARG A 78 12.44 -15.10 -2.60
C ARG A 78 13.03 -15.14 -4.01
N ALA A 79 12.58 -14.26 -4.90
CA ALA A 79 13.12 -14.14 -6.26
C ALA A 79 14.59 -13.72 -6.28
N GLN A 80 14.99 -12.74 -5.44
CA GLN A 80 16.38 -12.31 -5.29
C GLN A 80 17.28 -13.43 -4.73
N ILE A 81 16.79 -14.20 -3.75
CA ILE A 81 17.54 -15.35 -3.21
C ILE A 81 17.78 -16.38 -4.30
N ALA A 82 16.75 -16.76 -5.07
CA ALA A 82 16.89 -17.74 -6.16
C ALA A 82 17.88 -17.28 -7.25
N ASP A 83 17.85 -16.00 -7.63
CA ASP A 83 18.81 -15.45 -8.60
C ASP A 83 20.25 -15.43 -8.03
N LEU A 84 20.43 -14.97 -6.79
CA LEU A 84 21.74 -14.96 -6.11
C LEU A 84 22.30 -16.38 -5.92
N GLU A 85 21.46 -17.36 -5.60
CA GLU A 85 21.85 -18.77 -5.53
C GLU A 85 22.28 -19.29 -6.91
N GLN A 86 21.54 -18.96 -7.97
CA GLN A 86 21.94 -19.31 -9.34
C GLN A 86 23.25 -18.63 -9.76
N GLN A 87 23.46 -17.36 -9.40
CA GLN A 87 24.73 -16.64 -9.62
C GLN A 87 25.88 -17.32 -8.86
N LYS A 88 25.68 -17.70 -7.59
CA LYS A 88 26.69 -18.44 -6.80
C LYS A 88 27.03 -19.79 -7.40
N VAL A 89 26.07 -20.53 -7.96
CA VAL A 89 26.32 -21.79 -8.67
C VAL A 89 27.14 -21.55 -9.95
N LYS A 90 26.81 -20.54 -10.75
CA LYS A 90 27.61 -20.15 -11.94
C LYS A 90 29.04 -19.77 -11.55
N LEU A 91 29.20 -18.96 -10.49
CA LEU A 91 30.50 -18.52 -9.96
C LEU A 91 31.26 -19.61 -9.18
N ALA A 92 30.69 -20.80 -8.96
CA ALA A 92 31.39 -21.95 -8.40
C ALA A 92 32.08 -22.81 -9.48
N ASP A 93 31.72 -22.64 -10.76
CA ASP A 93 32.34 -23.34 -11.87
C ASP A 93 33.65 -22.63 -12.31
N PRO A 94 34.83 -23.28 -12.20
CA PRO A 94 36.09 -22.69 -12.63
C PRO A 94 36.14 -22.41 -14.13
N VAL A 95 35.38 -23.14 -14.96
CA VAL A 95 35.31 -22.90 -16.42
C VAL A 95 34.58 -21.58 -16.69
N PHE A 96 33.48 -21.31 -15.97
CA PHE A 96 32.75 -20.05 -16.06
C PHE A 96 33.60 -18.86 -15.62
N ILE A 97 34.31 -18.97 -14.48
CA ILE A 97 35.23 -17.93 -14.01
C ILE A 97 36.33 -17.66 -15.05
N ALA A 98 36.97 -18.71 -15.58
CA ALA A 98 38.04 -18.58 -16.57
C ALA A 98 37.56 -17.94 -17.88
N ALA A 99 36.36 -18.30 -18.35
CA ALA A 99 35.74 -17.67 -19.51
C ALA A 99 35.46 -16.18 -19.26
N GLN A 100 34.88 -15.84 -18.11
CA GLN A 100 34.54 -14.46 -17.76
C GLN A 100 35.78 -13.58 -17.59
N ALA A 101 36.85 -14.12 -16.98
CA ALA A 101 38.13 -13.46 -16.81
C ALA A 101 38.86 -13.24 -18.14
N ARG A 102 38.80 -14.21 -19.07
CA ARG A 102 39.34 -14.06 -20.42
C ARG A 102 38.58 -13.01 -21.23
N GLU A 103 37.24 -12.99 -21.17
CA GLU A 103 36.41 -12.00 -21.86
C GLU A 103 36.61 -10.57 -21.33
N ARG A 104 36.63 -10.38 -20.00
CA ARG A 104 36.59 -9.05 -19.38
C ARG A 104 37.94 -8.47 -19.01
N LEU A 105 38.92 -9.32 -18.67
CA LEU A 105 40.23 -8.91 -18.15
C LEU A 105 41.39 -9.36 -19.07
N GLY A 106 41.11 -10.11 -20.13
CA GLY A 106 42.14 -10.65 -21.03
C GLY A 106 43.05 -11.69 -20.36
N PHE A 107 42.63 -12.29 -19.24
CA PHE A 107 43.43 -13.30 -18.54
C PHE A 107 43.52 -14.61 -19.33
N VAL A 108 44.66 -15.28 -19.20
CA VAL A 108 45.02 -16.52 -19.90
C VAL A 108 45.54 -17.56 -18.91
N MET A 109 45.53 -18.83 -19.30
CA MET A 109 46.04 -19.91 -18.44
C MET A 109 47.58 -19.88 -18.35
N PRO A 110 48.20 -20.39 -17.27
CA PRO A 110 49.65 -20.53 -17.19
C PRO A 110 50.20 -21.33 -18.37
N GLY A 111 51.07 -20.70 -19.17
CA GLY A 111 51.66 -21.29 -20.39
C GLY A 111 50.98 -20.87 -21.71
N GLU A 112 49.82 -20.22 -21.67
CA GLU A 112 49.24 -19.54 -22.83
C GLU A 112 49.93 -18.19 -23.08
N ILE A 113 50.11 -17.81 -24.36
CA ILE A 113 50.67 -16.52 -24.76
C ILE A 113 49.53 -15.62 -25.25
N PRO A 114 49.22 -14.49 -24.58
CA PRO A 114 48.17 -13.58 -25.02
C PRO A 114 48.62 -12.79 -26.25
N TYR A 115 47.73 -12.61 -27.23
CA TYR A 115 47.95 -11.75 -28.38
C TYR A 115 46.88 -10.66 -28.43
N GLN A 116 47.31 -9.40 -28.56
CA GLN A 116 46.43 -8.24 -28.72
C GLN A 116 46.72 -7.57 -30.07
N VAL A 117 45.69 -7.41 -30.89
CA VAL A 117 45.80 -6.70 -32.16
C VAL A 117 45.82 -5.20 -31.87
N GLN A 118 46.96 -4.55 -32.06
CA GLN A 118 47.04 -3.09 -32.05
C GLN A 118 46.61 -2.56 -33.42
N LEU A 119 45.51 -1.82 -33.48
CA LEU A 119 45.07 -1.16 -34.70
C LEU A 119 45.77 0.21 -34.83
N PRO A 120 46.07 0.69 -36.07
CA PRO A 120 46.60 2.03 -36.29
C PRO A 120 45.69 3.13 -35.72
N PRO A 121 46.25 4.27 -35.25
CA PRO A 121 45.45 5.38 -34.74
C PRO A 121 44.47 5.88 -35.81
N GLY A 122 43.19 6.01 -35.42
CA GLY A 122 42.08 6.35 -36.33
C GLY A 122 41.31 5.15 -36.87
N SER A 123 41.73 3.91 -36.60
CA SER A 123 40.95 2.72 -36.94
C SER A 123 39.78 2.53 -35.98
N ALA A 124 38.60 2.19 -36.49
CA ALA A 124 37.44 1.88 -35.65
C ALA A 124 37.65 0.55 -34.90
N VAL A 125 37.71 0.62 -33.57
CA VAL A 125 37.60 -0.58 -32.72
C VAL A 125 36.13 -1.04 -32.75
N PRO A 126 35.83 -2.34 -32.95
CA PRO A 126 34.47 -2.83 -32.88
C PRO A 126 33.94 -2.75 -31.43
N THR A 127 33.17 -1.70 -31.13
CA THR A 127 32.47 -1.54 -29.85
C THR A 127 31.47 -2.67 -29.64
N MET A 128 31.59 -3.39 -28.50
CA MET A 128 30.56 -4.33 -28.07
C MET A 128 29.25 -3.59 -27.77
N PRO A 129 28.09 -4.06 -28.26
CA PRO A 129 26.80 -3.43 -27.95
C PRO A 129 26.55 -3.32 -26.44
N GLY A 130 26.28 -2.11 -25.96
CA GLY A 130 26.00 -1.84 -24.54
C GLY A 130 27.22 -1.53 -23.67
N VAL A 131 28.43 -1.46 -24.23
CA VAL A 131 29.61 -0.92 -23.53
C VAL A 131 29.89 0.49 -24.04
N GLU A 132 29.50 1.51 -23.28
CA GLU A 132 29.96 2.87 -23.56
C GLU A 132 31.47 2.97 -23.24
N PRO A 133 32.30 3.48 -24.17
CA PRO A 133 33.72 3.67 -23.90
C PRO A 133 33.90 4.76 -22.85
N ALA A 134 34.55 4.44 -21.74
CA ALA A 134 34.90 5.44 -20.73
C ALA A 134 35.78 6.53 -21.37
N THR A 135 35.30 7.77 -21.37
CA THR A 135 36.02 8.93 -21.90
C THR A 135 37.12 9.34 -20.92
N VAL A 136 38.24 8.62 -20.95
CA VAL A 136 39.42 8.95 -20.14
C VAL A 136 40.13 10.16 -20.75
N ASN A 137 40.28 11.22 -19.97
CA ASN A 137 41.14 12.36 -20.36
C ASN A 137 42.61 11.93 -20.22
N PRO A 138 43.43 11.95 -21.30
CA PRO A 138 44.83 11.51 -21.26
C PRO A 138 45.73 12.39 -20.39
N ASP A 139 45.34 13.63 -20.11
CA ASP A 139 46.10 14.56 -19.26
C ASP A 139 45.85 14.34 -17.75
N GLN A 140 44.97 13.40 -17.38
CA GLN A 140 44.67 13.08 -15.98
C GLN A 140 45.34 11.77 -15.54
N PRO A 141 45.86 11.69 -14.30
CA PRO A 141 46.34 10.44 -13.73
C PRO A 141 45.24 9.36 -13.69
N TRP A 142 45.60 8.12 -14.04
CA TRP A 142 44.66 6.99 -14.13
C TRP A 142 43.84 6.76 -12.85
N TYR A 143 44.42 7.04 -11.68
CA TYR A 143 43.74 6.87 -10.40
C TYR A 143 42.59 7.87 -10.22
N THR A 144 42.69 9.09 -10.78
CA THR A 144 41.61 10.10 -10.72
C THR A 144 40.40 9.60 -11.51
N ALA A 145 40.62 9.05 -12.70
CA ALA A 145 39.56 8.43 -13.50
C ALA A 145 38.93 7.25 -12.75
N LEU A 146 39.73 6.37 -12.15
CA LEU A 146 39.23 5.24 -11.34
C LEU A 146 38.36 5.71 -10.16
N TRP A 147 38.83 6.68 -9.36
CA TRP A 147 38.05 7.22 -8.24
C TRP A 147 36.75 7.89 -8.70
N GLY A 148 36.76 8.56 -9.86
CA GLY A 148 35.55 9.06 -10.51
C GLY A 148 34.52 7.95 -10.74
N THR A 149 34.91 6.84 -11.39
CA THR A 149 33.98 5.73 -11.66
C THR A 149 33.37 5.10 -10.40
N ILE A 150 34.12 5.05 -9.29
CA ILE A 150 33.67 4.49 -8.01
C ILE A 150 32.68 5.45 -7.33
N ALA A 151 32.91 6.77 -7.43
CA ALA A 151 32.05 7.79 -6.85
C ALA A 151 30.76 8.02 -7.65
N GLU A 152 30.82 7.94 -8.98
CA GLU A 152 29.68 8.20 -9.88
C GLU A 152 28.73 7.00 -9.97
N LYS A 153 29.23 5.77 -9.79
CA LYS A 153 28.44 4.55 -9.93
C LYS A 153 28.80 3.55 -8.81
N PRO A 154 28.04 3.48 -7.71
CA PRO A 154 28.23 2.45 -6.69
C PRO A 154 27.85 1.07 -7.26
N TYR A 155 28.85 0.36 -7.81
CA TYR A 155 28.70 -1.02 -8.23
C TYR A 155 28.44 -1.93 -7.01
N GLY A 156 27.56 -2.91 -7.15
CA GLY A 156 27.45 -4.03 -6.21
C GLY A 156 26.30 -4.00 -5.20
N VAL A 157 25.49 -2.95 -5.16
CA VAL A 157 24.18 -2.98 -4.49
C VAL A 157 23.12 -2.63 -5.52
N ALA A 158 22.51 -3.65 -6.14
CA ALA A 158 21.15 -3.48 -6.67
C ALA A 158 20.33 -2.92 -5.50
N PRO A 159 19.70 -1.74 -5.65
CA PRO A 159 19.31 -0.90 -4.52
C PRO A 159 18.56 -1.74 -3.51
N ALA A 160 19.19 -1.94 -2.35
CA ALA A 160 18.58 -2.69 -1.25
C ALA A 160 17.18 -2.09 -1.09
N PRO A 161 16.10 -2.88 -1.25
CA PRO A 161 14.76 -2.35 -1.40
C PRO A 161 14.53 -1.37 -0.27
N ALA A 162 14.32 -0.09 -0.64
CA ALA A 162 14.53 1.05 0.25
C ALA A 162 13.96 0.74 1.63
N PRO A 163 14.76 0.89 2.71
CA PRO A 163 14.51 0.23 3.99
C PRO A 163 13.04 0.40 4.34
N VAL A 164 12.30 -0.72 4.33
CA VAL A 164 10.85 -0.71 4.47
C VAL A 164 10.52 0.23 5.63
N PRO A 165 9.70 1.28 5.41
CA PRO A 165 9.48 2.30 6.42
C PRO A 165 9.08 1.56 7.69
N PRO A 166 9.76 1.83 8.83
CA PRO A 166 9.77 0.92 9.96
C PRO A 166 8.33 0.58 10.32
N ALA A 167 8.00 -0.72 10.25
CA ALA A 167 6.66 -1.20 10.52
C ALA A 167 6.19 -0.56 11.84
N PRO A 168 4.98 0.04 11.90
CA PRO A 168 4.52 0.74 13.08
C PRO A 168 4.73 -0.15 14.30
N ALA A 169 5.56 0.33 15.24
CA ALA A 169 6.11 -0.52 16.29
C ALA A 169 4.98 -1.29 16.98
N ALA A 170 5.04 -2.63 16.90
CA ALA A 170 4.03 -3.48 17.53
C ALA A 170 3.97 -3.11 19.03
N PRO A 171 2.78 -2.81 19.58
CA PRO A 171 2.68 -2.39 20.97
C PRO A 171 3.17 -3.53 21.87
N ASN A 172 4.25 -3.25 22.62
CA ASN A 172 4.90 -4.19 23.54
C ASN A 172 3.96 -4.55 24.71
N ASN A 173 3.09 -5.54 24.48
CA ASN A 173 2.31 -6.22 25.51
C ASN A 173 2.93 -7.60 25.81
N ALA A 174 4.21 -7.60 26.20
CA ALA A 174 4.80 -8.76 26.86
C ALA A 174 4.31 -8.78 28.33
N PRO A 175 3.65 -9.84 28.81
CA PRO A 175 3.34 -9.96 30.22
C PRO A 175 4.64 -10.11 31.04
N PRO A 176 4.72 -9.57 32.26
CA PRO A 176 5.93 -9.67 33.08
C PRO A 176 6.20 -11.15 33.44
N PRO A 177 7.47 -11.58 33.51
CA PRO A 177 7.81 -12.90 34.03
C PRO A 177 7.38 -12.99 35.50
N GLY A 178 6.68 -14.08 35.85
CA GLY A 178 6.23 -14.32 37.22
C GLY A 178 7.40 -14.57 38.17
N GLY A 179 7.23 -14.12 39.41
CA GLY A 179 7.99 -14.54 40.59
C GLY A 179 7.05 -15.15 41.64
#